data_AF-A0A1F5UFR5-F1
#
_entry.id   AF-A0A1F5UFR5-F1
#
_cell.length_a   1.000
_cell.length_b   1.000
_cell.length_c   1.000
_cell.angle_alpha   90.00
_cell.angle_beta   90.00
_cell.angle_gamma   90.00
#
_symmetry.space_group_name_H-M   'P 1'
#
loop_
_entity.id
_entity.type
_entity.pdbx_description
1 polymer ?
#
loop_
_entity_poly.entity_id
_entity_poly.type
_entity_poly.pdbx_seq_one_letter_code
_entity_poly.pdbx_strand_id
1 'polypeptide(L)'
;MDHKFSVEELNKAVEYRKIKKTIVPLAYVNIFFGIINSIMGVIWMADSILNIILVAIGATLFICGIWMLKKPAPGKMIVNGVTFILLAVWNIAVGVLNAAEGETNPRTFIYALIQIGLVYYSFKTYYEFKKIYAARPPAEITDYLESTVDRICKADLKTEPRICLMKTNAVMKLNTEVTAAMAHGAGSQYQIWKMELLPNSATLVNSHKDGHEVLFPTKNEMDIEDKGKVMIGSSRKIQLKVFDKTYTGTMSPENMEKYESWKLPIRPAVQ
;
A
#
# COMPACT_ATOMS: atom_id res chain seq x y z
N MET A 1 17.20 -22.85 -5.84
CA MET A 1 16.54 -23.04 -4.54
C MET A 1 15.11 -22.58 -4.72
N ASP A 2 14.16 -23.44 -4.40
CA ASP A 2 12.76 -23.04 -4.29
C ASP A 2 12.57 -22.14 -3.06
N HIS A 3 11.37 -21.60 -2.90
CA HIS A 3 11.04 -20.85 -1.70
C HIS A 3 11.23 -21.69 -0.43
N LYS A 4 11.69 -21.04 0.64
CA LYS A 4 11.77 -21.67 1.97
C LYS A 4 10.38 -22.06 2.51
N PHE A 5 9.36 -21.30 2.13
CA PHE A 5 7.97 -21.47 2.56
C PHE A 5 7.08 -21.78 1.36
N SER A 6 5.93 -22.41 1.60
CA SER A 6 4.96 -22.68 0.54
C SER A 6 4.38 -21.39 -0.04
N VAL A 7 3.92 -21.45 -1.29
CA VAL A 7 3.26 -20.32 -1.96
C VAL A 7 2.04 -19.84 -1.17
N GLU A 8 1.29 -20.75 -0.54
CA GLU A 8 0.12 -20.40 0.28
C GLU A 8 0.51 -19.58 1.51
N GLU A 9 1.56 -19.99 2.23
CA GLU A 9 2.07 -19.26 3.40
C GLU A 9 2.60 -17.86 3.02
N LEU A 10 3.30 -17.79 1.88
CA LEU A 10 3.79 -16.52 1.34
C LEU A 10 2.63 -15.60 0.95
N ASN A 11 1.57 -16.12 0.34
CA ASN A 11 0.38 -15.33 0.01
C ASN A 11 -0.31 -14.78 1.28
N LYS A 12 -0.44 -15.59 2.34
CA LYS A 12 -0.93 -15.10 3.66
C LYS A 12 -0.03 -14.00 4.23
N ALA A 13 1.28 -14.14 4.09
CA ALA A 13 2.24 -13.11 4.50
C ALA A 13 2.12 -11.82 3.68
N VAL A 14 1.84 -11.91 2.38
CA VAL A 14 1.58 -10.73 1.53
C VAL A 14 0.31 -10.01 1.96
N GLU A 15 -0.77 -10.74 2.25
CA GLU A 15 -2.01 -10.14 2.77
C GLU A 15 -1.77 -9.44 4.11
N TYR A 16 -1.06 -10.10 5.03
CA TYR A 16 -0.69 -9.51 6.31
C TYR A 16 0.21 -8.27 6.15
N ARG A 17 1.12 -8.28 5.17
CA ARG A 17 1.98 -7.14 4.84
C ARG A 17 1.17 -5.94 4.34
N LYS A 18 0.11 -6.16 3.55
CA LYS A 18 -0.79 -5.07 3.11
C LYS A 18 -1.38 -4.34 4.31
N ILE A 19 -1.77 -5.05 5.38
CA ILE A 19 -2.27 -4.45 6.63
C ILE A 19 -1.23 -3.49 7.21
N LYS A 20 0.02 -3.96 7.40
CA LYS A 20 1.10 -3.12 7.96
C LYS A 20 1.30 -1.86 7.12
N LYS A 21 1.35 -2.01 5.80
CA LYS A 21 1.56 -0.90 4.87
C LYS A 21 0.39 0.09 4.80
N THR A 22 -0.82 -0.33 5.15
CA THR A 22 -1.97 0.58 5.26
C THR A 22 -1.99 1.29 6.63
N ILE A 23 -1.68 0.57 7.71
CA ILE A 23 -1.75 1.11 9.08
C ILE A 23 -0.61 2.10 9.38
N VAL A 24 0.61 1.84 8.90
CA VAL A 24 1.78 2.67 9.22
C VAL A 24 1.64 4.13 8.72
N PRO A 25 1.23 4.41 7.47
CA PRO A 25 0.98 5.78 7.03
C PRO A 25 -0.08 6.51 7.87
N LEU A 26 -1.16 5.82 8.24
CA LEU A 26 -2.20 6.39 9.12
C LEU A 26 -1.65 6.71 10.52
N ALA A 27 -0.72 5.91 11.01
CA ALA A 27 -0.07 6.17 12.28
C ALA A 27 0.71 7.50 12.28
N TYR A 28 1.42 7.80 11.17
CA TYR A 28 2.08 9.09 10.99
C TYR A 28 1.09 10.25 10.90
N VAL A 29 -0.02 10.06 10.18
CA VAL A 29 -1.12 11.04 10.11
C VAL A 29 -1.64 11.35 11.52
N ASN A 30 -1.86 10.34 12.36
CA ASN A 30 -2.32 10.52 13.73
C ASN A 30 -1.31 11.24 14.61
N ILE A 31 -0.02 10.92 14.49
CA ILE A 31 1.04 11.61 15.24
C ILE A 31 1.06 13.09 14.85
N PHE A 32 1.04 13.38 13.55
CA PHE A 32 1.05 14.74 13.03
C PHE A 32 -0.16 15.54 13.53
N PHE A 33 -1.38 15.03 13.36
CA PHE A 33 -2.58 15.70 13.84
C PHE A 33 -2.65 15.75 15.37
N GLY A 34 -2.12 14.75 16.07
CA GLY A 34 -2.05 14.75 17.53
C GLY A 34 -1.20 15.90 18.06
N ILE A 35 -0.02 16.12 17.45
CA ILE A 35 0.86 17.25 17.78
C ILE A 35 0.17 18.58 17.50
N ILE A 36 -0.40 18.75 16.30
CA ILE A 36 -1.07 20.00 15.91
C ILE A 36 -2.23 20.32 16.86
N ASN A 37 -3.14 19.38 17.11
CA ASN A 37 -4.29 19.61 17.99
C ASN A 37 -3.84 19.93 19.43
N SER A 38 -2.77 19.29 19.91
CA SER A 38 -2.23 19.58 21.24
C SER A 38 -1.70 21.01 21.33
N ILE A 39 -0.90 21.44 20.35
CA ILE A 39 -0.34 22.81 20.33
C ILE A 39 -1.45 23.85 20.18
N MET A 40 -2.36 23.65 19.22
CA MET A 40 -3.48 24.59 19.00
C MET A 40 -4.39 24.67 20.21
N GLY A 41 -4.68 23.53 20.87
CA GLY A 41 -5.44 23.49 22.11
C GLY A 41 -4.80 24.35 23.20
N VAL A 42 -3.48 24.22 23.41
CA VAL A 42 -2.77 25.04 24.41
C VAL A 42 -2.78 26.53 24.06
N ILE A 43 -2.58 26.89 22.79
CA ILE A 43 -2.61 28.29 22.36
C ILE A 43 -4.00 28.90 22.60
N TRP A 44 -5.06 28.20 22.19
CA TRP A 44 -6.44 28.69 22.32
C TRP A 44 -7.03 28.54 23.72
N MET A 45 -6.34 27.87 24.65
CA MET A 45 -6.75 27.85 26.06
C MET A 45 -6.72 29.24 26.70
N ALA A 46 -5.96 30.20 26.14
CA ALA A 46 -6.01 31.59 26.56
C ALA A 46 -7.38 32.23 26.31
N ASP A 47 -8.06 31.82 25.24
CA ASP A 47 -9.37 32.35 24.85
C ASP A 47 -10.52 31.59 25.56
N SER A 48 -10.37 30.27 25.71
CA SER A 48 -11.36 29.43 26.39
C SER A 48 -10.75 28.17 26.99
N ILE A 49 -11.02 27.93 28.26
CA ILE A 49 -10.58 26.71 28.97
C ILE A 49 -11.12 25.43 28.33
N LEU A 50 -12.23 25.50 27.58
CA LEU A 50 -12.80 24.35 26.86
C LEU A 50 -11.81 23.75 25.84
N ASN A 51 -10.83 24.54 25.36
CA ASN A 51 -9.79 24.04 24.45
C ASN A 51 -8.86 22.99 25.09
N ILE A 52 -8.94 22.75 26.40
CA ILE A 52 -8.32 21.57 27.04
C ILE A 52 -8.83 20.25 26.44
N ILE A 53 -10.07 20.22 25.93
CA ILE A 53 -10.65 19.06 25.23
C ILE A 53 -9.84 18.78 23.96
N LEU A 54 -9.46 19.81 23.22
CA LEU A 54 -8.64 19.68 22.02
C LEU A 54 -7.24 19.14 22.34
N VAL A 55 -6.66 19.57 23.47
CA VAL A 55 -5.39 19.01 23.97
C VAL A 55 -5.52 17.52 24.29
N ALA A 56 -6.60 17.11 24.96
CA ALA A 56 -6.85 15.71 25.29
C ALA A 56 -7.06 14.83 24.04
N ILE A 57 -7.81 15.34 23.03
CA ILE A 57 -7.97 14.66 21.74
C ILE A 57 -6.62 14.55 21.02
N GLY A 58 -5.84 15.63 20.99
CA GLY A 58 -4.50 15.66 20.40
C GLY A 58 -3.55 14.63 21.03
N ALA A 59 -3.50 14.57 22.36
CA ALA A 59 -2.72 13.58 23.09
C ALA A 59 -3.17 12.14 22.76
N THR A 60 -4.48 11.91 22.67
CA THR A 60 -5.04 10.60 22.31
C THR A 60 -4.63 10.17 20.90
N LEU A 61 -4.72 11.06 19.91
CA LEU A 61 -4.24 10.81 18.54
C LEU A 61 -2.75 10.48 18.51
N PHE A 62 -1.95 11.25 19.23
CA PHE A 62 -0.51 11.04 19.30
C PHE A 62 -0.16 9.66 19.88
N ILE A 63 -0.74 9.31 21.04
CA ILE A 63 -0.53 8.01 21.69
C ILE A 63 -1.01 6.87 20.79
N CYS A 64 -2.19 7.01 20.16
CA CYS A 64 -2.72 6.03 19.22
C CYS A 64 -1.79 5.82 18.02
N GLY A 65 -1.25 6.91 17.45
CA GLY A 65 -0.29 6.86 16.36
C GLY A 65 1.01 6.13 16.74
N ILE A 66 1.61 6.46 17.89
CA ILE A 66 2.79 5.73 18.39
C ILE A 66 2.47 4.25 18.63
N TRP A 67 1.29 3.95 19.16
CA TRP A 67 0.86 2.57 19.39
C TRP A 67 0.69 1.81 18.06
N MET A 68 0.11 2.44 17.03
CA MET A 68 -0.06 1.87 15.69
C MET A 68 1.29 1.59 15.01
N LEU A 69 2.29 2.45 15.18
CA LEU A 69 3.65 2.21 14.68
C LEU A 69 4.30 0.99 15.35
N LYS A 70 4.22 0.90 16.69
CA LYS A 70 4.90 -0.18 17.45
C LYS A 70 4.32 -1.56 17.19
N LYS A 71 3.01 -1.68 17.04
CA LYS A 71 2.35 -2.96 16.75
C LYS A 71 1.18 -2.75 15.77
N PRO A 72 1.41 -2.73 14.45
CA PRO A 72 0.33 -2.53 13.48
C PRO A 72 -0.72 -3.65 13.61
N ALA A 73 -1.93 -3.29 14.02
CA ALA A 73 -3.01 -4.24 14.28
C ALA A 73 -4.38 -3.59 13.96
N PRO A 74 -5.33 -4.33 13.35
CA PRO A 74 -6.63 -3.79 12.98
C PRO A 74 -7.40 -3.23 14.16
N GLY A 75 -7.32 -3.85 15.35
CA GLY A 75 -8.03 -3.37 16.54
C GLY A 75 -7.74 -1.90 16.88
N LYS A 76 -6.57 -1.38 16.50
CA LYS A 76 -6.20 0.03 16.71
C LYS A 76 -6.89 0.99 15.75
N MET A 77 -7.38 0.50 14.62
CA MET A 77 -8.20 1.27 13.70
C MET A 77 -9.55 1.64 14.32
N ILE A 78 -10.07 0.85 15.28
CA ILE A 78 -11.28 1.22 16.04
C ILE A 78 -10.99 2.44 16.91
N VAL A 79 -9.92 2.40 17.70
CA VAL A 79 -9.53 3.51 18.58
C VAL A 79 -9.26 4.77 17.76
N ASN A 80 -8.61 4.60 16.60
CA ASN A 80 -8.43 5.67 15.62
C ASN A 80 -9.76 6.26 15.15
N GLY A 81 -10.70 5.41 14.71
CA GLY A 81 -12.03 5.84 14.27
C GLY A 81 -12.80 6.58 15.36
N VAL A 82 -12.80 6.08 16.60
CA VAL A 82 -13.43 6.76 17.74
C VAL A 82 -12.79 8.13 17.99
N THR A 83 -11.47 8.23 17.91
CA THR A 83 -10.76 9.51 18.10
C THR A 83 -11.12 10.52 17.01
N PHE A 84 -11.27 10.08 15.76
CA PHE A 84 -11.76 10.93 14.68
C PHE A 84 -13.23 11.33 14.82
N ILE A 85 -14.08 10.48 15.41
CA ILE A 85 -15.46 10.87 15.78
C ILE A 85 -15.42 12.01 16.79
N LEU A 86 -14.63 11.88 17.86
CA LEU A 86 -14.50 12.93 18.88
C LEU A 86 -14.02 14.25 18.27
N LEU A 87 -13.02 14.19 17.38
CA LEU A 87 -12.51 15.37 16.70
C LEU A 87 -13.54 15.99 15.73
N ALA A 88 -14.33 15.17 15.03
CA ALA A 88 -15.40 15.65 14.14
C ALA A 88 -16.52 16.35 14.93
N VAL A 89 -16.95 15.74 16.03
CA VAL A 89 -17.94 16.32 16.94
C VAL A 89 -17.43 17.65 17.51
N TRP A 90 -16.15 17.71 17.92
CA TRP A 90 -15.53 18.95 18.39
C TRP A 90 -15.54 20.04 17.32
N ASN A 91 -15.12 19.74 16.08
CA ASN A 91 -15.10 20.73 15.00
C ASN A 91 -16.50 21.23 14.62
N ILE A 92 -17.52 20.36 14.67
CA ILE A 92 -18.92 20.76 14.48
C ILE A 92 -19.37 21.67 15.63
N ALA A 93 -19.07 21.31 16.88
CA ALA A 93 -19.46 22.10 18.05
C ALA A 93 -18.84 23.51 18.00
N VAL A 94 -17.55 23.62 17.73
CA VAL A 94 -16.86 24.92 17.54
C VAL A 94 -17.47 25.69 16.37
N GLY A 95 -17.73 25.02 15.24
CA GLY A 95 -18.37 25.67 14.09
C GLY A 95 -19.76 26.24 14.40
N VAL A 96 -20.55 25.55 15.24
CA VAL A 96 -21.87 26.02 15.69
C VAL A 96 -21.74 27.17 16.70
N LEU A 97 -20.83 27.08 17.66
CA LEU A 97 -20.60 28.14 18.66
C LEU A 97 -20.15 29.43 17.98
N ASN A 98 -19.16 29.37 17.09
CA ASN A 98 -18.70 30.54 16.35
C ASN A 98 -19.82 31.14 15.49
N ALA A 99 -20.62 30.30 14.82
CA ALA A 99 -21.75 30.78 14.03
C ALA A 99 -22.83 31.48 14.89
N ALA A 100 -23.04 31.03 16.13
CA ALA A 100 -23.94 31.68 17.09
C ALA A 100 -23.43 33.05 17.55
N GLU A 101 -22.11 33.25 17.57
CA GLU A 101 -21.45 34.54 17.85
C GLU A 101 -21.36 35.45 16.60
N GLY A 102 -21.87 35.00 15.45
CA GLY A 102 -21.83 35.72 14.19
C GLY A 102 -20.56 35.49 13.36
N GLU A 103 -19.66 34.61 13.80
CA GLU A 103 -18.45 34.24 13.10
C GLU A 103 -18.62 32.94 12.30
N THR A 104 -18.75 33.03 10.98
CA THR A 104 -18.80 31.83 10.14
C THR A 104 -17.43 31.47 9.60
N ASN A 105 -16.85 30.36 10.08
CA ASN A 105 -15.65 29.76 9.48
C ASN A 105 -15.98 28.43 8.78
N PRO A 106 -16.25 28.42 7.46
CA PRO A 106 -16.67 27.22 6.74
C PRO A 106 -15.61 26.10 6.75
N ARG A 107 -14.35 26.43 7.07
CA ARG A 107 -13.26 25.43 7.14
C ARG A 107 -13.49 24.41 8.24
N THR A 108 -14.10 24.79 9.36
CA THR A 108 -14.40 23.89 10.49
C THR A 108 -15.30 22.72 10.06
N PHE A 109 -16.35 23.01 9.27
CA PHE A 109 -17.24 22.01 8.70
C PHE A 109 -16.53 21.13 7.66
N ILE A 110 -15.67 21.70 6.81
CA ILE A 110 -14.87 20.92 5.85
C ILE A 110 -13.96 19.92 6.60
N TYR A 111 -13.30 20.35 7.68
CA TYR A 111 -12.48 19.44 8.49
C TYR A 111 -13.32 18.34 9.15
N ALA A 112 -14.52 18.66 9.64
CA ALA A 112 -15.43 17.66 10.19
C ALA A 112 -15.83 16.61 9.13
N LEU A 113 -16.13 17.03 7.89
CA LEU A 113 -16.44 16.11 6.79
C LEU A 113 -15.26 15.20 6.42
N ILE A 114 -14.04 15.75 6.36
CA ILE A 114 -12.82 14.96 6.13
C ILE A 114 -12.66 13.92 7.25
N GLN A 115 -12.89 14.31 8.51
CA GLN A 115 -12.79 13.42 9.66
C GLN A 115 -13.84 12.31 9.61
N ILE A 116 -15.08 12.61 9.23
CA ILE A 116 -16.12 11.58 8.98
C ILE A 116 -15.67 10.58 7.90
N GLY A 117 -15.03 11.07 6.83
CA GLY A 117 -14.41 10.21 5.82
C GLY A 117 -13.33 9.27 6.41
N LEU A 118 -12.48 9.80 7.29
CA LEU A 118 -11.44 9.01 8.00
C LEU A 118 -12.04 8.02 9.00
N VAL A 119 -13.16 8.35 9.65
CA VAL A 119 -13.94 7.44 10.50
C VAL A 119 -14.43 6.25 9.68
N TYR A 120 -15.14 6.52 8.57
CA TYR A 120 -15.65 5.49 7.68
C TYR A 120 -14.52 4.60 7.16
N TYR A 121 -13.45 5.22 6.67
CA TYR A 121 -12.26 4.50 6.19
C TYR A 121 -11.65 3.60 7.28
N SER A 122 -11.54 4.10 8.52
CA SER A 122 -10.97 3.34 9.65
C SER A 122 -11.80 2.10 9.98
N PHE A 123 -13.12 2.23 10.08
CA PHE A 123 -14.01 1.11 10.37
C PHE A 123 -14.09 0.11 9.21
N LYS A 124 -14.19 0.58 7.96
CA LYS A 124 -14.16 -0.30 6.78
C LYS A 124 -12.87 -1.13 6.75
N THR A 125 -11.73 -0.47 6.91
CA THR A 125 -10.42 -1.12 6.93
C THR A 125 -10.29 -2.12 8.09
N TYR A 126 -10.86 -1.80 9.27
CA TYR A 126 -10.93 -2.75 10.38
C TYR A 126 -11.66 -4.04 10.01
N TYR A 127 -12.85 -3.94 9.41
CA TYR A 127 -13.65 -5.11 9.04
C TYR A 127 -12.94 -5.98 8.01
N GLU A 128 -12.33 -5.37 7.00
CA GLU A 128 -11.54 -6.08 5.98
C GLU A 128 -10.33 -6.81 6.61
N PHE A 129 -9.60 -6.14 7.50
CA PHE A 129 -8.35 -6.67 8.03
C PHE A 129 -8.50 -7.59 9.24
N LYS A 130 -9.62 -7.57 9.96
CA LYS A 130 -9.85 -8.42 11.13
C LYS A 130 -9.68 -9.91 10.79
N LYS A 131 -10.21 -10.36 9.63
CA LYS A 131 -10.13 -11.75 9.19
C LYS A 131 -8.70 -12.16 8.87
N ILE A 132 -7.99 -11.34 8.09
CA ILE A 132 -6.60 -11.57 7.69
C ILE A 132 -5.68 -11.58 8.93
N TYR A 133 -5.90 -10.68 9.88
CA TYR A 133 -5.08 -10.61 11.09
C TYR A 133 -5.29 -11.79 12.05
N ALA A 134 -6.49 -12.39 12.07
CA ALA A 134 -6.73 -13.61 12.84
C ALA A 134 -5.87 -14.78 12.32
N ALA A 135 -5.60 -14.80 11.01
CA ALA A 135 -4.71 -15.76 10.36
C ALA A 135 -3.27 -15.22 10.24
N ARG A 136 -2.79 -14.47 11.24
CA ARG A 136 -1.44 -13.87 11.22
C ARG A 136 -0.37 -14.94 11.01
N PRO A 137 0.49 -14.81 9.98
CA PRO A 137 1.60 -15.73 9.78
C PRO A 137 2.67 -15.61 10.88
N PRO A 138 3.46 -16.68 11.12
CA PRO A 138 4.65 -16.63 11.98
C PRO A 138 5.62 -15.52 11.57
N ALA A 139 6.32 -14.94 12.54
CA ALA A 139 7.27 -13.84 12.32
C ALA A 139 8.34 -14.21 11.28
N GLU A 140 8.85 -15.44 11.34
CA GLU A 140 9.86 -15.97 10.41
C GLU A 140 9.45 -15.86 8.94
N ILE A 141 8.19 -16.17 8.61
CA ILE A 141 7.66 -16.07 7.24
C ILE A 141 7.57 -14.60 6.82
N THR A 142 7.11 -13.73 7.73
CA THR A 142 7.01 -12.30 7.44
C THR A 142 8.38 -11.66 7.26
N ASP A 143 9.37 -12.06 8.03
CA ASP A 143 10.74 -11.53 7.94
C ASP A 143 11.43 -12.02 6.66
N TYR A 144 11.22 -13.29 6.30
CA TYR A 144 11.67 -13.82 5.01
C TYR A 144 11.03 -13.07 3.83
N LEU A 145 9.72 -12.82 3.87
CA LEU A 145 9.02 -12.06 2.84
C LEU A 145 9.60 -10.64 2.70
N GLU A 146 9.77 -9.90 3.80
CA GLU A 146 10.31 -8.54 3.74
C GLU A 146 11.75 -8.54 3.21
N SER A 147 12.60 -9.48 3.63
CA SER A 147 13.97 -9.58 3.09
C SER A 147 13.99 -9.92 1.60
N THR A 148 13.06 -10.76 1.14
CA THR A 148 12.93 -11.14 -0.27
C THR A 148 12.50 -9.94 -1.10
N VAL A 149 11.49 -9.22 -0.63
CA VAL A 149 11.00 -8.00 -1.29
C VAL A 149 12.09 -6.92 -1.33
N ASP A 150 12.78 -6.67 -0.21
CA ASP A 150 13.84 -5.67 -0.14
C ASP A 150 15.00 -6.01 -1.09
N ARG A 151 15.44 -7.28 -1.10
CA ARG A 151 16.48 -7.76 -2.01
C ARG A 151 16.08 -7.59 -3.47
N ILE A 152 14.88 -8.02 -3.85
CA ILE A 152 14.40 -7.87 -5.24
C ILE A 152 14.30 -6.39 -5.62
N CYS A 153 13.76 -5.54 -4.73
CA CYS A 153 13.66 -4.10 -4.97
C CYS A 153 15.03 -3.44 -5.17
N LYS A 154 16.03 -3.82 -4.39
CA LYS A 154 17.39 -3.23 -4.43
C LYS A 154 18.34 -3.88 -5.43
N ALA A 155 17.97 -5.04 -6.00
CA ALA A 155 18.79 -5.76 -6.96
C ALA A 155 19.17 -4.92 -8.19
N ASP A 156 20.45 -5.00 -8.57
CA ASP A 156 20.96 -4.53 -9.85
C ASP A 156 20.74 -5.61 -10.93
N LEU A 157 20.00 -5.24 -11.97
CA LEU A 157 19.63 -6.15 -13.06
C LEU A 157 20.84 -6.64 -13.86
N LYS A 158 21.97 -5.91 -13.81
CA LYS A 158 23.21 -6.29 -14.50
C LYS A 158 23.94 -7.42 -13.78
N THR A 159 23.87 -7.46 -12.46
CA THR A 159 24.58 -8.45 -11.65
C THR A 159 23.70 -9.64 -11.25
N GLU A 160 22.38 -9.49 -11.34
CA GLU A 160 21.40 -10.50 -10.92
C GLU A 160 20.75 -11.19 -12.13
N PRO A 161 21.32 -12.29 -12.65
CA PRO A 161 20.83 -12.95 -13.87
C PRO A 161 19.43 -13.55 -13.72
N ARG A 162 18.95 -13.71 -12.48
CA ARG A 162 17.63 -14.27 -12.17
C ARG A 162 16.53 -13.22 -12.06
N ILE A 163 16.86 -11.93 -12.13
CA ILE A 163 15.88 -10.86 -11.96
C ILE A 163 15.60 -10.20 -13.31
N CYS A 164 14.33 -10.24 -13.70
CA CYS A 164 13.81 -9.57 -14.88
C CYS A 164 13.07 -8.28 -14.48
N LEU A 165 13.11 -7.27 -15.34
CA LEU A 165 12.31 -6.05 -15.18
C LEU A 165 11.29 -5.90 -16.32
N MET A 166 10.05 -5.62 -15.91
CA MET A 166 8.96 -5.22 -16.79
C MET A 166 8.45 -3.85 -16.36
N LYS A 167 8.18 -2.96 -17.33
CA LYS A 167 7.47 -1.70 -17.09
C LYS A 167 6.05 -1.84 -17.59
N THR A 168 5.06 -1.82 -16.72
CA THR A 168 3.66 -1.85 -17.15
C THR A 168 3.12 -0.44 -17.19
N ASN A 169 2.21 -0.17 -18.12
CA ASN A 169 1.36 1.01 -17.96
C ASN A 169 0.54 0.79 -16.68
N ALA A 170 0.29 1.83 -15.87
CA ALA A 170 -0.67 1.68 -14.78
C ALA A 170 -1.93 1.08 -15.37
N VAL A 171 -2.34 -0.08 -14.83
CA VAL A 171 -3.56 -0.74 -15.25
C VAL A 171 -4.68 0.30 -15.10
N MET A 172 -5.21 0.77 -16.23
CA MET A 172 -6.54 1.36 -16.25
C MET A 172 -7.44 0.26 -15.71
N LYS A 173 -7.77 0.32 -14.42
CA LYS A 173 -8.85 -0.47 -13.87
C LYS A 173 -10.10 0.00 -14.62
N LEU A 174 -10.46 -0.70 -15.69
CA LEU A 174 -11.80 -0.71 -16.23
C LEU A 174 -12.73 -1.08 -15.06
N ASN A 175 -13.57 -0.13 -14.65
CA ASN A 175 -14.77 -0.21 -13.80
C ASN A 175 -14.96 0.91 -12.76
N THR A 176 -14.41 2.13 -12.95
CA THR A 176 -15.00 3.30 -12.30
C THR A 176 -14.73 4.58 -13.09
N GLU A 177 -15.69 4.95 -13.92
CA GLU A 177 -15.65 6.11 -14.84
C GLU A 177 -15.57 7.48 -14.15
N VAL A 178 -15.58 7.55 -12.82
CA VAL A 178 -15.76 8.83 -12.09
C VAL A 178 -14.44 9.46 -11.62
N THR A 179 -13.32 8.73 -11.57
CA THR A 179 -12.05 9.26 -11.00
C THR A 179 -11.04 9.76 -12.02
N ALA A 180 -11.29 9.57 -13.32
CA ALA A 180 -10.34 9.96 -14.37
C ALA A 180 -10.30 11.47 -14.64
N ALA A 181 -11.34 12.22 -14.26
CA ALA A 181 -11.48 13.64 -14.62
C ALA A 181 -10.70 14.63 -13.74
N MET A 182 -10.15 14.21 -12.59
CA MET A 182 -9.40 15.10 -11.69
C MET A 182 -7.86 14.95 -11.77
N ALA A 183 -7.35 14.06 -12.63
CA ALA A 183 -5.91 13.81 -12.78
C ALA A 183 -5.27 14.59 -13.95
N HIS A 184 -5.79 15.79 -14.27
CA HIS A 184 -5.20 16.69 -15.27
C HIS A 184 -3.90 17.30 -14.73
N GLY A 185 -2.82 16.53 -14.90
CA GLY A 185 -1.45 16.83 -14.45
C GLY A 185 -0.58 15.57 -14.30
N ALA A 186 -1.17 14.37 -14.41
CA ALA A 186 -0.50 13.11 -14.20
C ALA A 186 0.36 12.69 -15.41
N GLY A 187 1.68 12.86 -15.29
CA GLY A 187 2.63 12.10 -16.11
C GLY A 187 2.27 10.61 -16.02
N SER A 188 2.33 9.89 -17.15
CA SER A 188 1.97 8.47 -17.23
C SER A 188 2.74 7.68 -16.16
N GLN A 189 2.09 7.33 -15.05
CA GLN A 189 2.72 6.52 -14.03
C GLN A 189 2.81 5.08 -14.55
N TYR A 190 3.99 4.70 -15.01
CA TYR A 190 4.30 3.31 -15.26
C TYR A 190 4.57 2.61 -13.93
N GLN A 191 4.14 1.35 -13.79
CA GLN A 191 4.55 0.52 -12.67
C GLN A 191 5.77 -0.29 -13.09
N ILE A 192 6.72 -0.42 -12.18
CA ILE A 192 7.92 -1.24 -12.40
C ILE A 192 7.71 -2.55 -11.66
N TRP A 193 7.74 -3.64 -12.40
CA TRP A 193 7.69 -5.00 -11.87
C TRP A 193 9.07 -5.63 -11.99
N LYS A 194 9.65 -6.00 -10.85
CA LYS A 194 10.84 -6.84 -10.79
C LYS A 194 10.41 -8.27 -10.49
N MET A 195 10.96 -9.22 -11.23
CA MET A 195 10.53 -10.62 -11.19
C MET A 195 11.76 -11.48 -10.96
N GLU A 196 11.82 -12.14 -9.80
CA GLU A 196 12.83 -13.14 -9.54
C GLU A 196 12.34 -14.50 -10.03
N LEU A 197 13.10 -15.12 -10.93
CA LEU A 197 12.79 -16.39 -11.56
C LEU A 197 13.47 -17.53 -10.78
N LEU A 198 12.67 -18.34 -10.06
CA LEU A 198 13.10 -19.51 -9.30
C LEU A 198 12.81 -20.79 -10.07
N PRO A 199 13.43 -21.95 -9.80
CA PRO A 199 13.31 -23.14 -10.65
C PRO A 199 11.86 -23.52 -11.06
N ASN A 200 10.91 -23.44 -10.13
CA ASN A 200 9.51 -23.85 -10.34
C ASN A 200 8.48 -22.73 -10.12
N SER A 201 8.92 -21.53 -9.75
CA SER A 201 8.05 -20.39 -9.41
C SER A 201 8.71 -19.07 -9.75
N ALA A 202 7.98 -17.97 -9.60
CA ALA A 202 8.54 -16.64 -9.66
C ALA A 202 8.06 -15.80 -8.48
N THR A 203 8.84 -14.78 -8.11
CA THR A 203 8.41 -13.72 -7.19
C THR A 203 8.35 -12.41 -7.94
N LEU A 204 7.15 -11.85 -8.08
CA LEU A 204 6.95 -10.57 -8.73
C LEU A 204 6.73 -9.50 -7.67
N VAL A 205 7.50 -8.42 -7.74
CA VAL A 205 7.43 -7.29 -6.81
C VAL A 205 7.22 -6.01 -7.60
N ASN A 206 6.16 -5.27 -7.26
CA ASN A 206 5.91 -3.94 -7.81
C ASN A 206 6.80 -2.90 -7.10
N SER A 207 7.98 -2.63 -7.66
CA SER A 207 9.02 -1.81 -7.02
C SER A 207 8.71 -0.31 -6.99
N HIS A 208 7.74 0.18 -7.78
CA HIS A 208 7.36 1.60 -7.78
C HIS A 208 6.65 2.01 -6.48
N LYS A 209 6.05 1.07 -5.76
CA LYS A 209 5.29 1.32 -4.53
C LYS A 209 5.94 0.60 -3.35
N ASP A 210 7.26 0.69 -3.19
CA ASP A 210 8.01 -0.01 -2.13
C ASP A 210 7.71 -1.53 -2.07
N GLY A 211 7.34 -2.14 -3.19
CA GLY A 211 6.87 -3.53 -3.24
C GLY A 211 5.45 -3.77 -2.74
N HIS A 212 4.54 -2.78 -2.71
CA HIS A 212 3.17 -2.90 -2.17
C HIS A 212 2.38 -4.11 -2.71
N GLU A 213 2.64 -4.49 -3.96
CA GLU A 213 2.09 -5.70 -4.56
C GLU A 213 3.22 -6.71 -4.76
N VAL A 214 2.99 -7.92 -4.24
CA VAL A 214 3.89 -9.07 -4.37
C VAL A 214 3.06 -10.26 -4.79
N LEU A 215 3.54 -11.03 -5.75
CA LEU A 215 2.88 -12.22 -6.28
C LEU A 215 3.88 -13.38 -6.32
N PHE A 216 3.39 -14.59 -6.05
CA PHE A 216 4.18 -15.83 -6.04
C PHE A 216 3.61 -16.89 -6.98
N PRO A 217 3.54 -16.65 -8.31
CA PRO A 217 3.02 -17.64 -9.24
C PRO A 217 3.99 -18.82 -9.41
N THR A 218 3.43 -20.00 -9.63
CA THR A 218 4.16 -21.12 -10.22
C THR A 218 4.48 -20.85 -11.69
N LYS A 219 5.39 -21.65 -12.25
CA LYS A 219 5.76 -21.58 -13.67
C LYS A 219 4.59 -21.71 -14.65
N ASN A 220 3.51 -22.39 -14.24
CA ASN A 220 2.31 -22.59 -15.08
C ASN A 220 1.28 -21.48 -14.90
N GLU A 221 1.32 -20.74 -13.80
CA GLU A 221 0.38 -19.65 -13.50
C GLU A 221 0.84 -18.29 -14.04
N MET A 222 2.05 -18.24 -14.62
CA MET A 222 2.65 -17.05 -15.20
C MET A 222 2.98 -17.27 -16.67
N ASP A 223 2.51 -16.37 -17.52
CA ASP A 223 2.85 -16.34 -18.94
C ASP A 223 3.15 -14.92 -19.43
N ILE A 224 4.14 -14.77 -20.31
CA ILE A 224 4.50 -13.51 -20.95
C ILE A 224 4.43 -13.71 -22.45
N GLU A 225 3.49 -13.01 -23.06
CA GLU A 225 3.29 -13.01 -24.51
C GLU A 225 3.97 -11.79 -25.14
N ASP A 226 4.84 -12.00 -26.12
CA ASP A 226 5.47 -10.94 -26.91
C ASP A 226 4.47 -10.40 -27.95
N LYS A 227 4.14 -9.11 -27.84
CA LYS A 227 3.23 -8.39 -28.74
C LYS A 227 3.98 -7.55 -29.78
N GLY A 228 5.29 -7.78 -29.95
CA GLY A 228 6.13 -7.15 -30.97
C GLY A 228 6.90 -5.92 -30.46
N LYS A 229 7.51 -5.19 -31.40
CA LYS A 229 8.39 -4.05 -31.08
C LYS A 229 7.59 -2.80 -30.67
N VAL A 230 8.15 -1.99 -29.77
CA VAL A 230 7.67 -0.61 -29.56
C VAL A 230 8.12 0.29 -30.70
N MET A 231 7.43 1.41 -30.93
CA MET A 231 7.82 2.35 -32.01
C MET A 231 9.16 3.06 -31.75
N ILE A 232 9.59 3.17 -30.49
CA ILE A 232 10.80 3.90 -30.09
C ILE A 232 11.59 3.07 -29.06
N GLY A 233 12.85 2.76 -29.38
CA GLY A 233 13.77 2.03 -28.52
C GLY A 233 13.82 0.51 -28.78
N SER A 234 14.65 -0.20 -28.03
CA SER A 234 14.90 -1.63 -28.19
C SER A 234 13.94 -2.54 -27.43
N SER A 235 12.99 -1.98 -26.68
CA SER A 235 12.05 -2.76 -25.86
C SER A 235 11.00 -3.49 -26.71
N ARG A 236 10.41 -4.54 -26.14
CA ARG A 236 9.27 -5.26 -26.72
C ARG A 236 8.01 -4.95 -25.94
N LYS A 237 6.88 -4.81 -26.63
CA LYS A 237 5.56 -4.78 -26.00
C LYS A 237 5.25 -6.19 -25.54
N ILE A 238 4.83 -6.33 -24.29
CA ILE A 238 4.51 -7.64 -23.73
C ILE A 238 3.16 -7.60 -23.00
N GLN A 239 2.56 -8.78 -22.87
CA GLN A 239 1.39 -9.03 -22.04
C GLN A 239 1.75 -10.10 -20.99
N LEU A 240 1.83 -9.69 -19.73
CA LEU A 240 1.98 -10.61 -18.60
C LEU A 240 0.61 -11.08 -18.14
N LYS A 241 0.36 -12.38 -18.20
CA LYS A 241 -0.78 -13.06 -17.56
C LYS A 241 -0.26 -13.73 -16.30
N VAL A 242 -0.84 -13.41 -15.15
CA VAL A 242 -0.47 -14.01 -13.87
C VAL A 242 -1.73 -14.21 -13.03
N PHE A 243 -2.02 -15.46 -12.66
CA PHE A 243 -3.31 -15.85 -12.10
C PHE A 243 -4.48 -15.41 -13.01
N ASP A 244 -5.44 -14.65 -12.47
CA ASP A 244 -6.58 -14.05 -13.16
C ASP A 244 -6.30 -12.64 -13.70
N LYS A 245 -5.07 -12.12 -13.53
CA LYS A 245 -4.70 -10.75 -13.89
C LYS A 245 -3.91 -10.70 -15.18
N THR A 246 -4.15 -9.64 -15.94
CA THR A 246 -3.40 -9.32 -17.16
C THR A 246 -2.81 -7.93 -17.03
N TYR A 247 -1.50 -7.83 -17.29
CA TYR A 247 -0.75 -6.59 -17.31
C TYR A 247 -0.16 -6.38 -18.70
N THR A 248 -0.24 -5.15 -19.22
CA THR A 248 0.39 -4.78 -20.48
C THR A 248 1.55 -3.83 -20.22
N GLY A 249 2.65 -4.03 -20.92
CA GLY A 249 3.87 -3.31 -20.63
C GLY A 249 4.95 -3.46 -21.68
N THR A 250 6.16 -3.10 -21.28
CA THR A 250 7.37 -3.25 -22.07
C THR A 250 8.45 -3.98 -21.28
N MET A 251 9.27 -4.73 -21.99
CA MET A 251 10.40 -5.47 -21.45
C MET A 251 11.58 -5.37 -22.41
N SER A 252 12.82 -5.33 -21.90
CA SER A 252 14.01 -5.38 -22.75
C SER A 252 14.19 -6.77 -23.36
N PRO A 253 14.83 -6.91 -24.53
CA PRO A 253 15.12 -8.21 -25.12
C PRO A 253 15.88 -9.15 -24.18
N GLU A 254 16.87 -8.63 -23.45
CA GLU A 254 17.64 -9.39 -22.45
C GLU A 254 16.74 -9.96 -21.34
N ASN A 255 15.78 -9.17 -20.83
CA ASN A 255 14.86 -9.66 -19.80
C ASN A 255 13.87 -10.68 -20.36
N MET A 256 13.50 -10.56 -21.63
CA MET A 256 12.65 -11.54 -22.31
C MET A 256 13.38 -12.87 -22.48
N GLU A 257 14.65 -12.83 -22.91
CA GLU A 257 15.50 -14.02 -23.05
C GLU A 257 15.70 -14.76 -21.71
N LYS A 258 15.90 -14.01 -20.62
CA LYS A 258 15.93 -14.57 -19.25
C LYS A 258 14.63 -15.31 -18.91
N TYR A 259 13.48 -14.71 -19.21
CA TYR A 259 12.17 -15.32 -18.97
C TYR A 259 11.93 -16.57 -19.84
N GLU A 260 12.25 -16.50 -21.13
CA GLU A 260 12.10 -17.62 -22.07
C GLU A 260 12.98 -18.81 -21.64
N SER A 261 14.24 -18.52 -21.29
CA SER A 261 15.18 -19.52 -20.76
C SER A 261 14.66 -20.17 -19.49
N TRP A 262 14.03 -19.38 -18.62
CA TRP A 262 13.38 -19.88 -17.41
C TRP A 262 12.17 -20.77 -17.71
N LYS A 263 11.39 -20.48 -18.76
CA LYS A 263 10.21 -21.28 -19.16
C LYS A 263 10.57 -22.65 -19.73
N LEU A 264 11.77 -22.82 -20.28
CA LEU A 264 12.23 -24.12 -20.79
C LEU A 264 12.21 -25.19 -19.67
N PRO A 265 11.82 -26.45 -19.97
CA PRO A 265 11.91 -27.52 -19.00
C PRO A 265 13.37 -27.72 -18.57
N ILE A 266 13.60 -27.92 -17.28
CA ILE A 266 14.92 -28.29 -16.77
C ILE A 266 15.23 -29.64 -17.41
N ARG A 267 16.20 -29.70 -18.32
CA ARG A 267 16.64 -30.99 -18.87
C ARG A 267 17.13 -31.83 -17.69
N PRO A 268 16.64 -33.06 -17.50
CA PRO A 268 17.23 -33.94 -16.50
C PRO A 268 18.73 -34.03 -16.79
N ALA A 269 19.55 -33.87 -15.75
CA ALA A 269 20.97 -34.10 -15.90
C ALA A 269 21.14 -35.50 -16.46
N VAL A 270 21.73 -35.61 -17.65
CA VAL A 270 22.09 -36.91 -18.23
C VAL A 270 23.10 -37.50 -17.24
N GLN A 271 22.66 -38.50 -16.49
CA GLN A 271 23.49 -39.25 -15.54
C GLN A 271 24.41 -40.20 -16.29
#